data_AF-A0A7W1S9D4-F1
#
_entry.id   AF-A0A7W1S9D4-F1
#
_cell.length_a   1.000
_cell.length_b   1.000
_cell.length_c   1.000
_cell.angle_alpha   90.00
_cell.angle_beta   90.00
_cell.angle_gamma   90.00
#
_symmetry.space_group_name_H-M   'P 1'
#
loop_
_entity.id
_entity.type
_entity.pdbx_description
1 polymer ?
#
loop_
_entity_poly.entity_id
_entity_poly.type
_entity_poly.pdbx_seq_one_letter_code
_entity_poly.pdbx_strand_id
1 'polypeptide(L)'
;MSRQHAYELLRKGVADVYRETFGSALDLSSDALLALGVEPERARRAVRIFREHDEASVREMAQWTGDAEGYASMARLHIENLEKALQSDREMLRGREAMPDEPEHS
;
A
#
# COMPACT_ATOMS: atom_id res chain seq x y z
N MET A 1 -7.95 9.09 -14.38
CA MET A 1 -7.33 7.88 -15.01
C MET A 1 -7.57 6.62 -14.17
N SER A 2 -8.09 5.52 -14.73
CA SER A 2 -8.36 4.25 -14.00
C SER A 2 -7.16 3.29 -13.98
N ARG A 3 -7.22 2.25 -13.14
CA ARG A 3 -6.20 1.17 -13.07
C ARG A 3 -6.05 0.43 -14.40
N GLN A 4 -7.17 0.19 -15.10
CA GLN A 4 -7.18 -0.45 -16.42
C GLN A 4 -6.42 0.40 -17.45
N HIS A 5 -6.64 1.71 -17.45
CA HIS A 5 -5.90 2.61 -18.34
C HIS A 5 -4.41 2.66 -18.02
N ALA A 6 -4.04 2.57 -16.73
CA ALA A 6 -2.64 2.45 -16.33
C ALA A 6 -1.98 1.19 -16.92
N TYR A 7 -2.68 0.05 -16.95
CA TYR A 7 -2.16 -1.18 -17.55
C TYR A 7 -1.90 -1.03 -19.05
N GLU A 8 -2.81 -0.38 -19.77
CA GLU A 8 -2.65 -0.14 -21.22
C GLU A 8 -1.41 0.71 -21.52
N LEU A 9 -1.18 1.78 -20.75
CA LEU A 9 -0.01 2.64 -20.90
C LEU A 9 1.28 1.88 -20.58
N LEU A 10 1.31 1.13 -19.48
CA LEU A 10 2.46 0.30 -19.10
C LEU A 10 2.78 -0.75 -20.17
N ARG A 11 1.77 -1.43 -20.73
CA ARG A 11 1.96 -2.40 -21.83
C ARG A 11 2.47 -1.77 -23.12
N LYS A 12 2.19 -0.48 -23.34
CA LYS A 12 2.74 0.30 -24.47
C LYS A 12 4.16 0.83 -24.21
N GLY A 13 4.77 0.48 -23.07
CA GLY A 13 6.13 0.88 -22.71
C GLY A 13 6.23 2.26 -22.06
N VAL A 14 5.11 2.87 -21.66
CA VAL A 14 5.14 4.12 -20.88
C VAL A 14 5.53 3.78 -19.44
N ALA A 15 6.72 4.20 -19.01
CA ALA A 15 7.23 3.89 -17.67
C ALA A 15 6.58 4.77 -16.58
N ASP A 16 6.41 6.06 -16.86
CA ASP A 16 5.92 7.05 -15.89
C ASP A 16 4.41 7.23 -16.02
N VAL A 17 3.66 6.43 -15.24
CA VAL A 17 2.19 6.40 -15.27
C VAL A 17 1.63 6.87 -13.93
N TYR A 18 0.96 8.03 -13.94
CA TYR A 18 0.35 8.64 -12.75
C TYR A 18 -1.17 8.52 -12.79
N ARG A 19 -1.75 7.88 -11.77
CA ARG A 19 -3.21 7.80 -11.62
C ARG A 19 -3.73 9.08 -10.98
N GLU A 20 -4.41 9.88 -11.80
CA GLU A 20 -4.97 11.20 -11.49
C GLU A 20 -5.60 11.34 -10.09
N THR A 21 -6.48 10.42 -9.67
CA THR A 21 -7.18 10.51 -8.38
C THR A 21 -6.48 9.78 -7.24
N PHE A 22 -5.38 9.08 -7.51
CA PHE A 22 -4.76 8.21 -6.52
C PHE A 22 -4.10 9.00 -5.40
N GLY A 23 -3.45 10.13 -5.70
CA GLY A 23 -2.88 11.02 -4.68
C GLY A 23 -3.94 11.49 -3.68
N SER A 24 -5.01 12.12 -4.17
CA SER A 24 -6.08 12.62 -3.31
C SER A 24 -6.82 11.51 -2.55
N ALA A 25 -6.91 10.31 -3.10
CA ALA A 25 -7.47 9.16 -2.39
C ALA A 25 -6.57 8.71 -1.21
N LEU A 26 -5.25 8.82 -1.35
CA LEU A 26 -4.30 8.53 -0.28
C LEU A 26 -4.35 9.59 0.82
N ASP A 27 -4.50 10.86 0.45
CA ASP A 27 -4.70 11.96 1.40
C ASP A 27 -5.99 11.73 2.21
N LEU A 28 -7.11 11.43 1.52
CA LEU A 28 -8.38 11.07 2.17
C LEU A 28 -8.24 9.85 3.09
N SER A 29 -7.45 8.85 2.70
CA SER A 29 -7.18 7.67 3.53
C SER A 29 -6.41 8.04 4.80
N SER A 30 -5.47 8.98 4.71
CA SER A 30 -4.74 9.51 5.87
C SER A 30 -5.69 10.23 6.83
N ASP A 31 -6.52 11.13 6.31
CA ASP A 31 -7.51 11.88 7.10
C ASP A 31 -8.52 10.95 7.77
N ALA A 32 -8.97 9.91 7.08
CA ALA A 32 -9.87 8.91 7.65
C ALA A 32 -9.23 8.14 8.81
N LEU A 33 -7.96 7.74 8.69
CA LEU A 33 -7.23 7.06 9.77
C LEU A 33 -7.08 7.98 10.99
N LEU A 34 -6.74 9.26 10.76
CA LEU A 34 -6.66 10.27 11.82
C LEU A 34 -8.02 10.43 12.55
N ALA A 35 -9.11 10.54 11.78
CA ALA A 35 -10.46 10.67 12.34
C ALA A 35 -10.89 9.45 13.17
N LEU A 36 -10.34 8.26 12.87
CA LEU A 36 -10.56 7.04 13.64
C LEU A 36 -9.65 6.92 14.88
N GLY A 37 -8.83 7.94 15.18
CA GLY A 37 -7.95 7.98 16.34
C GLY A 37 -6.61 7.27 16.13
N VAL A 38 -6.20 7.02 14.89
CA VAL A 38 -4.84 6.53 14.60
C VAL A 38 -3.85 7.68 14.71
N GLU A 39 -2.77 7.47 15.46
CA GLU A 39 -1.70 8.46 15.61
C GLU A 39 -1.15 8.94 14.25
N PRO A 40 -0.83 10.24 14.08
CA PRO A 40 -0.47 10.79 12.78
C PRO A 40 0.69 10.11 12.07
N GLU A 41 1.73 9.74 12.81
CA GLU A 41 2.87 9.05 12.21
C GLU A 41 2.51 7.63 11.73
N ARG A 42 1.63 6.95 12.46
CA ARG A 42 1.12 5.63 12.07
C ARG A 42 0.22 5.72 10.84
N ALA A 43 -0.65 6.73 10.79
CA ALA A 43 -1.51 6.97 9.62
C ALA A 43 -0.67 7.22 8.35
N ARG A 44 0.35 8.09 8.43
CA ARG A 44 1.27 8.35 7.31
C ARG A 44 2.03 7.09 6.88
N ARG A 45 2.53 6.31 7.84
CA ARG A 45 3.26 5.06 7.55
C ARG A 45 2.36 4.03 6.86
N ALA A 46 1.14 3.84 7.33
CA ALA A 46 0.17 2.93 6.72
C ALA A 46 -0.19 3.34 5.28
N VAL A 47 -0.45 4.64 5.04
CA VAL A 47 -0.72 5.17 3.69
C VAL A 47 0.49 4.98 2.76
N ARG A 48 1.72 5.16 3.27
CA ARG A 48 2.94 4.92 2.49
C ARG A 48 3.09 3.44 2.09
N ILE A 49 2.92 2.51 3.04
CA ILE A 49 2.95 1.06 2.75
C ILE A 49 1.90 0.71 1.68
N PHE A 50 0.67 1.22 1.86
CA PHE A 50 -0.39 0.99 0.89
C PHE A 50 -0.03 1.50 -0.50
N ARG A 51 0.51 2.73 -0.61
CA ARG A 51 0.96 3.31 -1.89
C ARG A 51 1.97 2.40 -2.59
N GLU A 52 3.01 1.98 -1.87
CA GLU A 52 4.09 1.15 -2.41
C GLU A 52 3.56 -0.19 -2.94
N HIS A 53 2.72 -0.87 -2.16
CA HIS A 53 2.10 -2.14 -2.56
C HIS A 53 1.15 -2.00 -3.74
N ASP A 54 0.33 -0.95 -3.74
CA ASP A 54 -0.63 -0.73 -4.81
C ASP A 54 0.06 -0.40 -6.13
N GLU A 55 1.09 0.45 -6.10
CA GLU A 55 1.91 0.77 -7.28
C GLU A 55 2.70 -0.44 -7.80
N ALA A 56 3.25 -1.28 -6.92
CA ALA A 56 3.88 -2.54 -7.31
C ALA A 56 2.88 -3.48 -7.98
N SER A 57 1.71 -3.66 -7.37
CA SER A 57 0.63 -4.48 -7.92
C SER A 57 0.17 -3.97 -9.29
N VAL A 58 0.05 -2.66 -9.49
CA VAL A 58 -0.35 -2.14 -10.81
C VAL A 58 0.65 -2.56 -11.90
N ARG A 59 1.96 -2.49 -11.61
CA ARG A 59 3.00 -2.86 -12.57
C ARG A 59 3.04 -4.36 -12.83
N GLU A 60 2.90 -5.18 -11.81
CA GLU A 60 2.85 -6.63 -11.95
C GLU A 60 1.61 -7.09 -12.73
N MET A 61 0.44 -6.58 -12.36
CA MET A 61 -0.83 -6.92 -13.02
C MET A 61 -0.88 -6.41 -14.47
N ALA A 62 -0.16 -5.34 -14.82
CA ALA A 62 -0.03 -4.88 -16.20
C ALA A 62 0.69 -5.91 -17.09
N GLN A 63 1.61 -6.70 -16.53
CA GLN A 63 2.34 -7.74 -17.26
C GLN A 63 1.52 -9.02 -17.45
N TRP A 64 0.41 -9.18 -16.72
CA TRP A 64 -0.45 -10.36 -16.85
C TRP A 64 -1.09 -10.44 -18.24
N THR A 65 -0.89 -11.57 -18.92
CA THR A 65 -1.50 -11.88 -20.23
C THR A 65 -2.41 -13.12 -20.18
N GLY A 66 -2.67 -13.67 -18.99
CA GLY A 66 -3.51 -14.85 -18.81
C GLY A 66 -5.01 -14.54 -18.78
N ASP A 67 -5.81 -15.53 -18.39
CA ASP A 67 -7.26 -15.40 -18.32
C ASP A 67 -7.76 -14.60 -17.10
N ALA A 68 -9.08 -14.46 -17.00
CA ALA A 68 -9.75 -13.72 -15.94
C ALA A 68 -9.64 -14.41 -14.56
N GLU A 69 -9.54 -15.75 -14.52
CA GLU A 69 -9.46 -16.52 -13.27
C GLU A 69 -8.08 -16.35 -12.63
N GLY A 70 -7.02 -16.40 -13.43
CA GLY A 70 -5.67 -16.08 -13.00
C GLY A 70 -5.53 -14.62 -12.56
N TYR A 71 -6.15 -13.67 -13.27
CA TYR A 71 -6.19 -12.27 -12.84
C TYR A 71 -6.82 -12.12 -11.45
N ALA A 72 -7.97 -12.75 -11.22
CA ALA A 72 -8.65 -12.69 -9.93
C ALA A 72 -7.80 -13.30 -8.79
N SER A 73 -7.10 -14.39 -9.08
CA SER A 73 -6.19 -15.06 -8.14
C SER A 73 -5.01 -14.17 -7.76
N MET A 74 -4.37 -13.53 -8.75
CA MET A 74 -3.27 -12.58 -8.52
C MET A 74 -3.74 -11.34 -7.76
N ALA A 75 -4.93 -10.81 -8.08
CA ALA A 75 -5.50 -9.69 -7.34
C ALA A 75 -5.70 -10.03 -5.86
N ARG A 76 -6.20 -11.24 -5.56
CA ARG A 76 -6.35 -11.73 -4.17
C ARG A 76 -5.00 -11.84 -3.46
N LEU A 77 -3.99 -12.41 -4.13
CA LEU A 77 -2.64 -12.52 -3.56
C LEU A 77 -2.06 -11.13 -3.21
N HIS A 78 -2.25 -10.13 -4.05
CA HIS A 78 -1.82 -8.77 -3.76
C HIS A 78 -2.53 -8.16 -2.55
N ILE A 79 -3.84 -8.41 -2.40
CA ILE A 79 -4.60 -7.98 -1.23
C ILE A 79 -4.06 -8.65 0.03
N GLU A 80 -3.83 -9.97 0.02
CA GLU A 80 -3.26 -10.70 1.15
C GLU A 80 -1.86 -10.19 1.53
N ASN A 81 -1.03 -9.87 0.54
CA ASN A 81 0.32 -9.33 0.77
C ASN A 81 0.26 -7.94 1.41
N LEU A 82 -0.65 -7.08 0.95
CA LEU A 82 -0.89 -5.76 1.55
C LEU A 82 -1.39 -5.90 2.99
N GLU A 83 -2.34 -6.79 3.26
CA GLU A 83 -2.85 -7.05 4.61
C GLU A 83 -1.74 -7.51 5.55
N LYS A 84 -0.89 -8.46 5.11
CA LYS A 84 0.28 -8.91 5.88
C LYS A 84 1.27 -7.79 6.16
N ALA A 85 1.56 -6.94 5.17
CA ALA A 85 2.47 -5.81 5.34
C ALA A 85 1.95 -4.80 6.37
N LEU A 86 0.67 -4.46 6.31
CA LEU A 86 0.03 -3.57 7.28
C LEU A 86 -0.05 -4.20 8.67
N GLN A 87 -0.33 -5.50 8.78
CA GLN A 87 -0.36 -6.20 10.05
C GLN A 87 1.03 -6.26 10.70
N SER A 88 2.07 -6.60 9.93
CA SER A 88 3.45 -6.62 10.41
C SER A 88 3.90 -5.24 10.89
N ASP A 89 3.53 -4.16 10.18
CA ASP A 89 3.79 -2.80 10.63
C ASP A 89 3.17 -2.50 12.01
N ARG A 90 1.90 -2.87 12.20
CA ARG A 90 1.20 -2.69 13.48
C ARG A 90 1.86 -3.47 14.61
N GLU A 91 2.34 -4.69 14.35
CA GLU A 91 3.01 -5.53 15.34
C GLU A 91 4.39 -4.96 15.72
N MET A 92 5.18 -4.49 14.74
CA MET A 92 6.46 -3.83 15.00
C MET A 92 6.27 -2.58 15.88
N LEU A 93 5.24 -1.79 15.62
CA LEU A 93 4.93 -0.60 16.44
C LEU A 93 4.56 -0.97 17.87
N ARG A 94 3.75 -2.01 18.07
CA ARG A 94 3.42 -2.53 19.42
C ARG A 94 4.66 -3.04 20.15
N GLY A 95 5.54 -3.77 19.46
CA GLY A 95 6.78 -4.30 20.04
C GLY A 95 7.73 -3.17 20.50
N ARG A 96 7.82 -2.10 19.71
CA ARG A 96 8.64 -0.91 20.04
C ARG A 96 8.09 -0.11 21.22
N GLU A 97 6.78 -0.10 21.44
CA GLU A 97 6.16 0.51 22.62
C GLU A 97 6.29 -0.36 23.89
N ALA A 98 6.44 -1.68 23.73
CA ALA A 98 6.58 -2.62 24.83
C ALA A 98 8.02 -2.74 25.38
N MET A 99 9.03 -2.21 24.67
CA MET A 99 10.39 -2.05 25.17
C MET A 99 10.58 -0.62 25.68
N PRO A 100 10.42 -0.35 26.98
CA PRO A 100 10.82 0.94 27.54
C PRO A 100 12.34 1.09 27.41
N ASP A 101 12.82 2.32 27.18
CA ASP A 101 14.25 2.63 27.16
C ASP A 101 14.93 2.06 28.40
N GLU A 102 15.93 1.18 28.21
CA GLU A 102 16.82 0.78 29.30
C GLU A 102 17.56 2.05 29.77
N PRO A 103 17.57 2.35 31.08
CA PRO A 103 18.27 3.53 31.56
C PRO A 103 19.76 3.36 31.28
N GLU A 104 20.35 4.33 30.58
CA GLU A 104 21.80 4.47 30.45
C GLU A 104 22.41 4.42 31.85
N HIS A 105 23.16 3.34 32.12
CA HIS A 105 23.96 3.24 33.34
C HIS A 105 24.99 4.37 33.32
N SER A 106 24.90 5.23 34.33
CA SER A 106 25.89 6.27 34.64
C SER A 106 27.23 5.69 35.10
#